data_AF-A0A521B3D7-F1
#
_entry.id   AF-A0A521B3D7-F1
#
_cell.length_a   1.000
_cell.length_b   1.000
_cell.length_c   1.000
_cell.angle_alpha   90.00
_cell.angle_beta   90.00
_cell.angle_gamma   90.00
#
_symmetry.space_group_name_H-M   'P 1'
#
loop_
_entity.id
_entity.type
_entity.pdbx_description
1 polymer ?
#
loop_
_entity_poly.entity_id
_entity_poly.type
_entity_poly.pdbx_seq_one_letter_code
_entity_poly.pdbx_strand_id
1 'polypeptide(L)'
;MTLNRKELIHPIFHLLFISAPIIGLIFDYHSDFSEKALFVCFILIFLNSSDSVKLKGSEIIRGIHLSPFGFIKIKKRMALSDIKELSIHKNEKKYCEIIAVSDNDFLIIKTIANRIPAEEELKEIQTKINSKKQLIQNLN
;
A
#
# COMPACT_ATOMS: atom_id res chain seq x y z
N MET A 1 1.43 9.58 5.49
CA MET A 1 1.18 9.89 4.06
C MET A 1 1.46 8.64 3.22
N THR A 2 0.61 8.28 2.26
CA THR A 2 0.84 7.10 1.39
C THR A 2 1.60 7.51 0.14
N LEU A 3 2.68 6.80 -0.18
CA LEU A 3 3.50 7.00 -1.40
C LEU A 3 3.09 6.05 -2.52
N ASN A 4 2.70 4.83 -2.18
CA ASN A 4 2.23 3.85 -3.14
C ASN A 4 1.25 2.88 -2.46
N ARG A 5 0.27 2.39 -3.22
CA ARG A 5 -0.69 1.38 -2.77
C ARG A 5 -1.04 0.48 -3.95
N LYS A 6 -0.79 -0.81 -3.80
CA LYS A 6 -1.20 -1.85 -4.74
C LYS A 6 -2.13 -2.81 -4.03
N GLU A 7 -3.39 -2.85 -4.45
CA GLU A 7 -4.38 -3.76 -3.88
C GLU A 7 -3.96 -5.22 -4.14
N LEU A 8 -4.05 -6.04 -3.09
CA LEU A 8 -3.70 -7.46 -3.19
C LEU A 8 -4.91 -8.30 -3.62
N ILE A 9 -6.12 -7.86 -3.24
CA ILE A 9 -7.37 -8.49 -3.62
C ILE A 9 -8.00 -7.60 -4.70
N HIS A 10 -8.32 -8.19 -5.85
CA HIS A 10 -8.97 -7.46 -6.93
C HIS A 10 -10.42 -7.12 -6.53
N PRO A 11 -10.96 -5.93 -6.87
CA PRO A 11 -12.34 -5.54 -6.58
C PRO A 11 -13.41 -6.56 -7.03
N ILE A 12 -13.14 -7.30 -8.10
CA ILE A 12 -14.02 -8.38 -8.60
C ILE A 12 -14.18 -9.50 -7.57
N PHE A 13 -13.14 -9.85 -6.82
CA PHE A 13 -13.25 -10.87 -5.77
C PHE A 13 -14.10 -10.38 -4.60
N HIS A 14 -14.05 -9.09 -4.25
CA HIS A 14 -14.97 -8.52 -3.27
C HIS A 14 -16.43 -8.65 -3.73
N LEU A 15 -16.69 -8.42 -5.03
CA LEU A 15 -18.01 -8.60 -5.63
C LEU A 15 -18.51 -10.05 -5.51
N LEU A 16 -17.64 -11.05 -5.72
CA LEU A 16 -17.97 -12.46 -5.55
C LEU A 16 -18.20 -12.84 -4.07
N PHE A 17 -17.42 -12.28 -3.15
CA PHE A 17 -17.61 -12.47 -1.71
C PHE A 17 -18.91 -11.86 -1.20
N ILE A 18 -19.42 -10.81 -1.85
CA ILE A 18 -20.74 -10.21 -1.59
C ILE A 18 -21.86 -11.07 -2.15
N SER A 19 -21.71 -11.63 -3.36
CA SER A 19 -22.76 -12.38 -4.02
C SER A 19 -23.01 -13.77 -3.40
N ALA A 20 -21.98 -14.42 -2.87
CA ALA A 20 -22.08 -15.75 -2.27
C ALA A 20 -23.10 -15.85 -1.10
N PRO A 21 -23.08 -14.97 -0.08
CA PRO A 21 -24.08 -14.98 0.99
C PRO A 21 -25.47 -14.54 0.50
N ILE A 22 -25.57 -13.68 -0.52
CA ILE A 22 -26.86 -13.28 -1.12
C ILE A 22 -27.53 -14.47 -1.82
N ILE A 23 -26.76 -15.29 -2.53
CA ILE A 23 -27.27 -16.53 -3.13
C ILE A 23 -27.68 -17.51 -2.01
N GLY A 24 -26.87 -17.64 -0.96
CA GLY A 24 -27.22 -18.45 0.22
C GLY A 24 -28.54 -18.03 0.88
N LEU A 25 -28.80 -16.73 1.00
CA LEU A 25 -30.07 -16.19 1.48
C LEU A 25 -31.28 -16.53 0.60
N ILE A 26 -31.09 -16.59 -0.72
CA ILE A 26 -32.18 -16.90 -1.66
C ILE A 26 -32.55 -18.39 -1.58
N PHE A 27 -31.58 -19.26 -1.30
CA PHE A 27 -31.76 -20.70 -1.30
C PHE A 27 -32.00 -21.33 0.08
N ASP A 28 -31.72 -20.63 1.20
CA ASP A 28 -31.87 -21.18 2.55
C ASP A 28 -32.75 -20.29 3.46
N TYR A 29 -33.90 -20.85 3.89
CA TYR A 29 -35.01 -20.15 4.54
C TYR A 29 -34.97 -20.21 6.09
N HIS A 30 -33.97 -20.85 6.69
CA HIS A 30 -33.84 -20.97 8.15
C HIS A 30 -32.69 -20.10 8.70
N SER A 31 -33.06 -19.09 9.51
CA SER A 31 -32.48 -17.74 9.45
C SER A 31 -31.38 -17.37 10.46
N ASP A 32 -30.79 -18.29 11.22
CA ASP A 32 -29.75 -17.92 12.21
C ASP A 32 -28.31 -17.94 11.66
N PHE A 33 -28.05 -18.76 10.64
CA PHE A 33 -26.73 -18.84 10.02
C PHE A 33 -26.51 -17.73 8.99
N SER A 34 -27.57 -17.33 8.29
CA SER A 34 -27.52 -16.33 7.22
C SER A 34 -27.20 -14.93 7.74
N GLU A 35 -27.77 -14.50 8.87
CA GLU A 35 -27.50 -13.17 9.44
C GLU A 35 -26.04 -13.01 9.91
N LYS A 36 -25.50 -14.01 10.60
CA LYS A 36 -24.09 -13.99 11.04
C LYS A 36 -23.13 -14.06 9.85
N ALA A 37 -23.45 -14.85 8.83
CA ALA A 37 -22.65 -14.94 7.61
C ALA A 37 -22.65 -13.61 6.83
N LEU A 38 -23.80 -12.94 6.71
CA LEU A 38 -23.90 -11.60 6.11
C LEU A 38 -23.09 -10.57 6.87
N PHE A 39 -23.14 -10.59 8.19
CA PHE A 39 -22.36 -9.66 9.01
C PHE A 39 -20.85 -9.88 8.84
N VAL A 40 -20.40 -11.14 8.79
CA VAL A 40 -18.99 -11.48 8.51
C VAL A 40 -18.57 -11.07 7.10
N CYS A 41 -19.40 -11.34 6.09
CA CYS A 41 -19.16 -10.88 4.72
C CYS A 41 -19.12 -9.35 4.63
N PHE A 42 -20.04 -8.65 5.32
CA PHE A 42 -20.07 -7.20 5.39
C PHE A 42 -18.75 -6.65 5.94
N ILE A 43 -18.26 -7.20 7.06
CA ILE A 43 -16.96 -6.84 7.64
C ILE A 43 -15.82 -7.09 6.63
N LEU A 44 -15.82 -8.25 5.96
CA LEU A 44 -14.77 -8.62 5.00
C LEU A 44 -14.71 -7.67 3.78
N ILE A 45 -15.82 -7.04 3.38
CA ILE A 45 -15.81 -6.02 2.31
C ILE A 45 -15.02 -4.78 2.73
N PHE A 46 -15.09 -4.38 4.01
CA PHE A 46 -14.33 -3.24 4.52
C PHE A 46 -12.83 -3.56 4.70
N LEU A 47 -12.49 -4.85 4.74
CA LEU A 47 -11.11 -5.31 4.89
C LEU A 47 -10.37 -5.31 3.55
N ASN A 48 -9.79 -4.15 3.24
CA ASN A 48 -8.94 -4.00 2.07
C ASN A 48 -7.46 -4.20 2.41
N SER A 49 -6.88 -5.25 1.83
CA SER A 49 -5.46 -5.57 1.93
C SER A 49 -4.68 -5.03 0.72
N SER A 50 -3.55 -4.37 0.98
CA SER A 50 -2.70 -3.80 -0.06
C SER A 50 -1.22 -3.86 0.30
N ASP A 51 -0.34 -4.10 -0.67
CA ASP A 51 1.08 -3.79 -0.50
C ASP A 51 1.22 -2.27 -0.63
N SER A 52 1.72 -1.62 0.41
CA SER A 52 1.74 -0.17 0.48
C SER A 52 3.08 0.34 0.98
N VAL A 53 3.44 1.53 0.49
CA VAL A 53 4.59 2.30 0.97
C VAL A 53 4.05 3.58 1.58
N LYS A 54 4.36 3.83 2.86
CA LYS A 54 3.89 5.00 3.60
C LYS A 54 5.03 5.72 4.29
N LEU A 55 4.96 7.05 4.29
CA LEU A 55 5.73 7.92 5.17
C LEU A 55 5.02 8.01 6.53
N LYS A 56 5.69 7.55 7.58
CA LYS A 56 5.22 7.63 8.98
C LYS A 56 6.35 8.16 9.86
N GLY A 57 6.12 9.30 10.51
CA GLY A 57 7.17 9.96 11.30
C GLY A 57 8.38 10.32 10.43
N SER A 58 9.56 9.87 10.86
CA SER A 58 10.86 10.00 10.20
C SER A 58 11.24 8.79 9.33
N GLU A 59 10.29 7.93 8.97
CA GLU A 59 10.56 6.68 8.23
C GLU A 59 9.67 6.50 6.98
N ILE A 60 10.21 5.79 5.99
CA ILE A 60 9.47 5.14 4.91
C ILE A 60 9.27 3.67 5.29
N ILE A 61 8.03 3.21 5.27
CA ILE A 61 7.65 1.84 5.61
C ILE A 61 7.00 1.19 4.39
N ARG A 62 7.52 0.03 3.97
CA ARG A 62 6.89 -0.83 2.96
C ARG A 62 6.36 -2.10 3.61
N GLY A 63 5.11 -2.45 3.30
CA GLY A 63 4.50 -3.67 3.83
C GLY A 63 3.06 -3.88 3.43
N ILE A 64 2.49 -4.98 3.91
CA ILE A 64 1.08 -5.31 3.73
C ILE A 64 0.26 -4.52 4.75
N HIS A 65 -0.64 -3.69 4.22
CA HIS A 65 -1.53 -2.84 4.97
C HIS A 65 -2.98 -3.31 4.80
N LEU A 66 -3.64 -3.54 5.92
CA LEU A 66 -5.04 -3.91 6.02
C LEU A 66 -5.81 -2.73 6.62
N SER A 67 -6.73 -2.14 5.86
CA SER A 67 -7.62 -1.10 6.38
C SER A 67 -8.73 -1.75 7.23
N PRO A 68 -9.10 -1.21 8.41
CA PRO A 68 -8.57 -0.02 9.09
C PRO A 68 -7.37 -0.29 10.03
N PHE A 69 -6.96 -1.54 10.19
CA PHE A 69 -6.01 -1.99 11.22
C PHE A 69 -4.54 -1.52 11.05
N GLY A 70 -4.16 -1.02 9.88
CA GLY A 70 -2.80 -0.56 9.63
C GLY A 70 -1.91 -1.61 8.97
N PHE A 71 -0.60 -1.57 9.24
CA PHE A 71 0.34 -2.56 8.70
C PHE A 71 0.27 -3.86 9.51
N ILE A 72 -0.20 -4.93 8.86
CA ILE A 72 -0.21 -6.28 9.45
C ILE A 72 1.14 -6.99 9.28
N LYS A 73 1.90 -6.63 8.23
CA LYS A 73 3.24 -7.15 7.98
C LYS A 73 4.12 -6.08 7.38
N ILE A 74 5.26 -5.84 8.02
CA ILE A 74 6.25 -4.89 7.53
C ILE A 74 7.34 -5.67 6.83
N LYS A 75 7.58 -5.33 5.56
CA LYS A 75 8.63 -5.95 4.74
C LYS A 75 9.94 -5.20 4.91
N LYS A 76 9.88 -3.87 4.97
CA LYS A 76 11.06 -3.01 5.04
C LYS A 76 10.75 -1.66 5.67
N ARG A 77 11.73 -1.08 6.35
CA ARG A 77 11.72 0.29 6.84
C ARG A 77 13.04 0.97 6.48
N MET A 78 12.99 2.27 6.24
CA MET A 78 14.16 3.09 5.98
C MET A 78 13.93 4.46 6.61
N ALA A 79 14.86 4.91 7.46
CA ALA A 79 14.79 6.24 8.03
C ALA A 79 15.04 7.30 6.95
N LEU A 80 14.35 8.43 7.03
CA LEU A 80 14.51 9.53 6.09
C LEU A 80 15.92 10.13 6.15
N SER A 81 16.56 10.12 7.32
CA SER A 81 17.95 10.53 7.53
C SER A 81 18.93 9.74 6.67
N ASP A 82 18.63 8.46 6.46
CA ASP A 82 19.55 7.50 5.85
C ASP A 82 19.41 7.49 4.31
N ILE A 83 18.39 8.17 3.78
CA ILE A 83 18.18 8.30 2.34
C ILE A 83 19.20 9.30 1.79
N LYS A 84 20.18 8.78 1.06
CA LYS A 84 21.16 9.56 0.30
C LYS A 84 20.57 10.09 -0.99
N GLU A 85 19.88 9.22 -1.73
CA GLU A 85 19.30 9.58 -3.02
C GLU A 85 17.98 8.85 -3.29
N LEU A 86 17.20 9.45 -4.19
CA LEU A 86 16.04 8.84 -4.82
C LEU A 86 16.34 8.70 -6.30
N SER A 87 16.30 7.49 -6.83
CA SER A 87 16.66 7.22 -8.22
C SER A 87 15.65 6.31 -8.90
N ILE A 88 15.68 6.30 -10.24
CA ILE A 88 14.88 5.38 -11.06
C ILE A 88 15.80 4.29 -11.57
N HIS A 89 15.46 3.05 -11.24
CA HIS A 89 16.14 1.86 -11.74
C HIS A 89 15.24 1.12 -12.73
N LYS A 90 15.79 0.54 -13.80
CA LYS A 90 15.03 -0.34 -14.69
C LYS A 90 15.21 -1.78 -14.25
N ASN A 91 14.12 -2.47 -13.92
CA ASN A 91 14.19 -3.89 -13.59
C ASN A 91 14.31 -4.76 -14.85
N GLU A 92 14.55 -6.07 -14.66
CA GLU A 92 14.69 -7.06 -15.74
C GLU A 92 13.48 -7.11 -16.68
N LYS A 93 12.29 -6.78 -16.15
CA LYS A 93 11.02 -6.73 -16.89
C LYS A 93 10.79 -5.39 -17.61
N LYS A 94 11.81 -4.52 -17.67
CA LYS A 94 11.78 -3.18 -18.28
C LYS A 94 10.85 -2.18 -17.60
N TYR A 95 10.35 -2.46 -16.40
CA TYR A 95 9.63 -1.47 -15.59
C TYR A 95 10.62 -0.52 -14.91
N CYS A 96 10.22 0.73 -14.75
CA CYS A 96 10.92 1.75 -13.98
C CYS A 96 10.52 1.64 -12.50
N GLU A 97 11.48 1.41 -11.62
CA GLU A 97 11.33 1.33 -10.18
C GLU A 97 11.92 2.58 -9.54
N ILE A 98 11.08 3.32 -8.80
CA ILE A 98 11.52 4.43 -7.96
C ILE A 98 12.05 3.82 -6.66
N ILE A 99 13.33 4.02 -6.38
CA ILE A 99 14.01 3.47 -5.22
C ILE A 99 14.56 4.59 -4.33
N ALA A 100 14.50 4.39 -3.02
CA ALA A 100 15.29 5.14 -2.05
C ALA A 100 16.56 4.36 -1.73
N VAL A 101 17.71 5.00 -1.82
CA VAL A 101 19.02 4.39 -1.61
C VAL A 101 19.65 4.94 -0.33
N SER A 102 20.14 4.03 0.50
CA SER A 102 21.04 4.28 1.63
C SER A 102 22.38 3.59 1.40
N ASP A 103 23.32 3.76 2.32
CA ASP A 103 24.70 3.29 2.22
C ASP A 103 24.82 1.79 1.97
N ASN A 104 23.93 1.02 2.60
CA ASN A 104 23.99 -0.43 2.63
C ASN A 104 22.74 -1.08 2.05
N ASP A 105 21.74 -0.28 1.64
CA ASP A 105 20.44 -0.82 1.30
C ASP A 105 19.61 0.08 0.37
N PHE A 106 18.56 -0.49 -0.23
CA PHE A 106 17.60 0.25 -1.04
C PHE A 106 16.16 -0.19 -0.78
N LEU A 107 15.21 0.73 -0.88
CA LEU A 107 13.78 0.47 -0.72
C LEU A 107 13.04 0.88 -1.99
N ILE A 108 12.41 -0.09 -2.67
CA ILE A 108 11.52 0.18 -3.81
C ILE A 108 10.23 0.81 -3.30
N ILE A 109 9.97 2.05 -3.73
CA ILE A 109 8.80 2.84 -3.37
C ILE A 109 7.64 2.54 -4.33
N LYS A 110 7.90 2.57 -5.64
CA LYS A 110 6.87 2.44 -6.69
C LYS A 110 7.45 1.82 -7.96
N THR A 111 6.65 1.07 -8.69
CA THR A 111 7.01 0.44 -9.97
C THR A 111 6.05 0.93 -11.04
N ILE A 112 6.58 1.46 -12.14
CA ILE A 112 5.85 2.15 -13.22
C ILE A 112 6.37 1.61 -14.56
N ALA A 113 5.48 1.40 -15.54
CA ALA A 113 5.88 0.82 -16.82
C ALA A 113 6.78 1.76 -17.65
N ASN A 114 6.44 3.04 -17.68
CA ASN A 114 7.07 4.02 -18.57
C ASN A 114 7.97 4.99 -17.80
N ARG A 115 9.01 5.48 -18.46
CA ARG A 115 10.01 6.38 -17.86
C ARG A 115 9.45 7.78 -17.56
N ILE A 116 8.73 8.37 -18.51
CA ILE A 116 8.15 9.72 -18.37
C ILE A 116 7.28 9.84 -17.09
N PRO A 117 6.24 8.99 -16.89
CA PRO A 117 5.45 9.07 -15.67
C PRO A 117 6.25 8.69 -14.41
N ALA A 118 7.31 7.89 -14.53
CA ALA A 118 8.19 7.59 -13.40
C ALA A 118 9.01 8.80 -12.95
N GLU A 119 9.45 9.65 -13.88
CA GLU A 119 10.19 10.88 -13.57
C GLU A 119 9.30 11.94 -12.90
N GLU A 120 8.04 12.05 -13.33
CA GLU A 120 7.04 12.92 -12.69
C GLU A 120 6.76 12.48 -11.24
N GLU A 121 6.51 11.19 -11.06
CA GLU A 121 6.26 10.58 -9.75
C GLU A 121 7.49 10.66 -8.83
N LEU A 122 8.70 10.52 -9.37
CA LEU A 122 9.94 10.70 -8.62
C LEU A 122 10.01 12.11 -8.01
N LYS A 123 9.75 13.16 -8.82
CA LYS A 123 9.75 14.55 -8.36
C LYS A 123 8.70 14.79 -7.29
N GLU A 124 7.51 14.20 -7.43
CA GLU A 124 6.46 14.31 -6.44
C GLU A 124 6.86 13.64 -5.10
N ILE A 125 7.39 12.42 -5.17
CA ILE A 125 7.88 11.66 -4.00
C ILE A 125 9.02 12.41 -3.31
N GLN A 126 9.97 12.95 -4.08
CA GLN A 126 11.09 13.73 -3.57
C GLN A 126 10.61 14.99 -2.85
N THR A 127 9.64 15.71 -3.42
CA THR A 127 9.01 16.88 -2.77
C THR A 127 8.39 16.48 -1.43
N LYS A 128 7.58 15.41 -1.40
CA LYS A 128 6.93 14.92 -0.17
C LYS A 128 7.94 14.53 0.92
N ILE A 129 9.02 13.86 0.53
CA ILE A 129 10.09 13.48 1.47
C ILE A 129 10.81 14.71 2.00
N ASN A 130 11.19 15.65 1.14
CA ASN A 130 11.92 16.85 1.54
C ASN A 130 11.09 17.75 2.46
N SER A 131 9.82 17.99 2.14
CA SER A 131 8.90 18.72 3.02
C SER A 131 8.79 18.04 4.38
N LYS A 132 8.78 16.69 4.42
CA LYS A 132 8.74 15.95 5.68
C LYS A 132 10.05 16.05 6.47
N LYS A 133 11.21 16.01 5.80
CA LYS A 133 12.53 16.21 6.44
C LYS A 133 12.61 17.60 7.10
N GLN A 134 12.18 18.65 6.40
CA GLN A 134 12.17 20.02 6.93
C GLN A 134 11.25 20.15 8.16
N LEU A 135 10.05 19.57 8.11
CA LEU A 135 9.15 19.57 9.26
C LEU A 135 9.75 18.90 10.50
N ILE A 136 10.52 17.81 10.31
CA ILE A 136 11.19 17.12 11.42
C ILE A 136 12.34 17.97 11.98
N GLN A 137 13.10 18.64 11.11
CA GLN A 137 14.18 19.54 11.53
C GLN A 137 13.67 20.76 12.32
N ASN A 138 12.49 21.28 11.99
CA ASN A 138 11.92 22.43 12.70
C ASN A 138 11.28 22.06 14.05
N LEU A 139 11.08 20.77 14.34
CA LEU A 139 10.49 20.26 15.57
C LEU A 139 11.52 19.79 16.60
N ASN A 140 12.78 19.64 16.19
CA ASN A 140 13.92 19.28 17.03
C ASN A 140 14.79 20.50 17.31
#